data_AF-A0A6S7HNH4-F1
#
_entry.id   AF-A0A6S7HNH4-F1
#
_cell.length_a   1.000
_cell.length_b   1.000
_cell.length_c   1.000
_cell.angle_alpha   90.00
_cell.angle_beta   90.00
_cell.angle_gamma   90.00
#
_symmetry.space_group_name_H-M   'P 1'
#
loop_
_entity.id
_entity.type
_entity.pdbx_description
1 polymer ?
#
loop_
_entity_poly.entity_id
_entity_poly.type
_entity_poly.pdbx_seq_one_letter_code
_entity_poly.pdbx_strand_id
1 'polypeptide(L)'
;MKQYFEDYDVVDPLEPRHAFYGGRTNAAKLFHECKEDEKIRYVDFTSLYPWCNKMTKTVIVLPYRTQGKLMFPLCKACADTCNQTPCTHSERERAIQGTWCSVELEKALEKGYRILQMHEVWHFPETSDTLFKDYVDTFLKIKQESSGYPKNCTTEEQKQQYVDEYLAVEGIQLDREKIEHNPGMRALSKLMLNSFWGMYF
;
A
#
# COMPACT_ATOMS: atom_id res chain seq x y z
N MET A 1 -22.64 -4.00 40.09
CA MET A 1 -23.15 -2.98 39.15
C MET A 1 -22.14 -1.85 38.93
N LYS A 2 -21.60 -1.19 39.97
CA LYS A 2 -20.50 -0.20 39.82
C LYS A 2 -19.27 -0.73 39.08
N GLN A 3 -18.76 -1.89 39.50
CA GLN A 3 -17.57 -2.52 38.90
C GLN A 3 -17.76 -2.89 37.42
N TYR A 4 -19.00 -3.18 36.99
CA TYR A 4 -19.31 -3.44 35.58
C TYR A 4 -19.16 -2.16 34.75
N PHE A 5 -19.59 -1.00 35.26
CA PHE A 5 -19.45 0.29 34.56
C PHE A 5 -18.04 0.87 34.66
N GLU A 6 -17.24 0.48 35.66
CA GLU A 6 -15.83 0.89 35.80
C GLU A 6 -14.92 0.22 34.75
N ASP A 7 -15.23 -1.01 34.35
CA ASP A 7 -14.49 -1.78 33.35
C ASP A 7 -15.17 -1.82 31.97
N TYR A 8 -16.33 -1.17 31.81
CA TYR A 8 -17.07 -1.16 30.54
C TYR A 8 -16.43 -0.18 29.56
N ASP A 9 -15.70 -0.73 28.59
CA ASP A 9 -15.15 0.04 27.47
C ASP A 9 -16.29 0.45 26.53
N VAL A 10 -16.72 1.72 26.60
CA VAL A 10 -17.72 2.27 25.68
C VAL A 10 -17.04 2.44 24.33
N VAL A 11 -17.32 1.53 23.41
CA VAL A 11 -16.79 1.57 22.05
C VAL A 11 -17.85 2.12 21.11
N ASP A 12 -17.48 3.17 20.37
CA ASP A 12 -18.31 3.73 19.33
C ASP A 12 -18.53 2.71 18.19
N PRO A 13 -19.66 2.80 17.46
CA PRO A 13 -19.89 1.97 16.28
C PRO A 13 -18.73 2.06 15.26
N LEU A 14 -18.50 0.96 14.55
CA LEU A 14 -17.47 0.88 13.53
C LEU A 14 -17.75 1.89 12.40
N GLU A 15 -16.79 2.77 12.16
CA GLU A 15 -16.76 3.65 10.99
C GLU A 15 -15.72 3.15 9.98
N PRO A 16 -16.12 2.65 8.79
CA PRO A 16 -15.20 2.08 7.80
C PRO A 16 -14.12 3.06 7.35
N ARG A 17 -14.41 4.37 7.34
CA ARG A 17 -13.43 5.39 6.95
C ARG A 17 -12.19 5.41 7.83
N HIS A 18 -12.28 4.93 9.07
CA HIS A 18 -11.11 4.80 9.94
C HIS A 18 -10.12 3.72 9.50
N ALA A 19 -10.55 2.75 8.68
CA ALA A 19 -9.67 1.74 8.10
C ALA A 19 -8.90 2.25 6.87
N PHE A 20 -9.25 3.41 6.31
CA PHE A 20 -8.57 3.95 5.14
C PHE A 20 -7.43 4.88 5.53
N TYR A 21 -6.23 4.51 5.09
CA TYR A 21 -5.00 5.25 5.32
C TYR A 21 -4.39 5.67 3.97
N GLY A 22 -3.80 6.87 3.94
CA GLY A 22 -3.09 7.36 2.77
C GLY A 22 -1.71 6.73 2.61
N GLY A 23 -0.82 7.45 1.92
CA GLY A 23 0.56 7.02 1.73
C GLY A 23 1.28 6.69 3.04
N ARG A 24 2.01 5.58 3.04
CA ARG A 24 2.78 5.11 4.21
C ARG A 24 4.15 5.76 4.22
N THR A 25 4.24 6.97 4.76
CA THR A 25 5.51 7.69 4.90
C THR A 25 5.96 7.65 6.35
N ASN A 26 7.07 6.95 6.61
CA ASN A 26 7.72 6.94 7.92
C ASN A 26 9.25 7.09 7.74
N ALA A 27 9.85 8.02 8.46
CA ALA A 27 11.30 8.22 8.44
C ALA A 27 11.92 7.56 9.67
N ALA A 28 12.71 6.50 9.46
CA ALA A 28 13.44 5.85 10.56
C ALA A 28 14.63 6.68 11.05
N LYS A 29 15.25 7.48 10.17
CA LYS A 29 16.36 8.38 10.47
C LYS A 29 16.27 9.61 9.57
N LEU A 30 16.39 10.82 10.13
CA LEU A 30 16.30 12.07 9.37
C LEU A 30 17.60 12.44 8.65
N PHE A 31 18.75 12.02 9.19
CA PHE A 31 20.06 12.28 8.61
C PHE A 31 20.96 11.04 8.79
N HIS A 32 21.60 10.59 7.72
CA HIS A 32 22.55 9.50 7.76
C HIS A 32 23.77 9.87 6.91
N GLU A 33 24.95 9.87 7.53
CA GLU A 33 26.23 9.99 6.84
C GLU A 33 26.78 8.58 6.60
N CYS A 34 26.97 8.23 5.33
CA CYS A 34 27.50 6.92 4.94
C CYS A 34 28.95 6.76 5.39
N LYS A 35 29.30 5.59 5.90
CA LYS A 35 30.71 5.17 6.07
C LYS A 35 31.35 4.85 4.71
N GLU A 36 32.68 4.74 4.67
CA GLU A 36 33.44 4.46 3.44
C GLU A 36 33.00 3.17 2.71
N ASP A 37 32.51 2.18 3.45
CA ASP A 37 32.03 0.88 2.94
C ASP A 37 30.49 0.79 2.81
N GLU A 38 29.77 1.88 3.08
CA GLU A 38 28.30 1.92 3.10
C GLU A 38 27.72 2.57 1.83
N LYS A 39 26.62 2.00 1.32
CA LYS A 39 25.89 2.54 0.16
C LYS A 39 24.41 2.64 0.46
N ILE A 40 23.84 3.83 0.25
CA ILE A 40 22.38 4.03 0.29
C ILE A 40 21.80 3.65 -1.07
N ARG A 41 20.73 2.85 -1.07
CA ARG A 41 19.97 2.48 -2.27
C ARG A 41 18.58 3.09 -2.19
N TYR A 42 18.09 3.58 -3.32
CA TYR A 42 16.72 4.04 -3.49
C TYR A 42 15.96 3.01 -4.34
N VAL A 43 14.82 2.55 -3.84
CA VAL A 43 13.94 1.61 -4.52
C VAL A 43 12.58 2.30 -4.67
N ASP A 44 12.06 2.29 -5.89
CA ASP A 44 10.75 2.86 -6.21
C ASP A 44 9.87 1.80 -6.89
N PHE A 45 8.59 1.77 -6.51
CA PHE A 45 7.60 0.92 -7.15
C PHE A 45 6.90 1.71 -8.26
N THR A 46 7.16 1.31 -9.50
CA THR A 46 6.49 1.95 -10.65
C THR A 46 5.01 1.61 -10.63
N SER A 47 4.16 2.62 -10.42
CA SER A 47 2.69 2.46 -10.42
C SER A 47 2.16 1.54 -9.30
N LEU A 48 2.60 1.77 -8.05
CA LEU A 48 2.18 0.98 -6.87
C LEU A 48 0.66 0.80 -6.75
N TYR A 49 -0.16 1.87 -6.76
CA TYR A 49 -1.61 1.74 -6.58
C TYR A 49 -2.29 0.94 -7.72
N PRO A 50 -2.02 1.23 -9.02
CA PRO A 50 -2.51 0.39 -10.10
C PRO A 50 -2.08 -1.08 -9.98
N TRP A 51 -0.83 -1.34 -9.60
CA TRP A 51 -0.35 -2.70 -9.40
C TRP A 51 -1.07 -3.37 -8.23
N CYS A 52 -1.31 -2.67 -7.12
CA CYS A 52 -2.09 -3.20 -6.01
C CYS A 52 -3.52 -3.55 -6.42
N ASN A 53 -4.20 -2.65 -7.16
CA ASN A 53 -5.56 -2.87 -7.67
C ASN A 53 -5.67 -4.09 -8.59
N LYS A 54 -4.57 -4.45 -9.27
CA LYS A 54 -4.50 -5.56 -10.22
C LYS A 54 -4.04 -6.87 -9.58
N MET A 55 -3.06 -6.83 -8.68
CA MET A 55 -2.26 -8.00 -8.32
C MET A 55 -2.29 -8.39 -6.84
N THR A 56 -2.58 -7.49 -5.90
CA THR A 56 -2.26 -7.78 -4.49
C THR A 56 -3.32 -7.54 -3.45
N LYS A 57 -3.17 -8.29 -2.35
CA LYS A 57 -3.70 -8.02 -1.01
C LYS A 57 -2.58 -7.39 -0.15
N THR A 58 -2.32 -6.09 -0.34
CA THR A 58 -1.66 -5.06 0.52
C THR A 58 -0.41 -5.37 1.41
N VAL A 59 0.47 -4.35 1.55
CA VAL A 59 1.73 -4.33 2.33
C VAL A 59 1.52 -4.06 3.84
N ILE A 60 2.49 -4.47 4.65
CA ILE A 60 2.39 -4.84 6.08
C ILE A 60 2.94 -3.75 7.00
N VAL A 61 2.12 -3.29 7.94
CA VAL A 61 2.32 -3.01 9.37
C VAL A 61 1.04 -2.27 9.79
N LEU A 62 0.43 -2.62 10.93
CA LEU A 62 -0.83 -1.98 11.36
C LEU A 62 -0.62 -0.47 11.50
N PRO A 63 -1.33 0.35 10.70
CA PRO A 63 -1.28 1.79 10.83
C PRO A 63 -1.89 2.22 12.16
N TYR A 64 -1.24 3.17 12.82
CA TYR A 64 -1.72 3.80 14.04
C TYR A 64 -1.56 5.31 13.94
N ARG A 65 -2.65 6.06 14.11
CA ARG A 65 -2.63 7.52 14.11
C ARG A 65 -2.54 8.02 15.54
N THR A 66 -1.53 8.83 15.82
CA THR A 66 -1.41 9.55 17.10
C THR A 66 -0.69 10.87 16.87
N GLN A 67 -1.04 11.89 17.66
CA GLN A 67 -0.52 13.26 17.53
C GLN A 67 -0.57 13.83 16.09
N GLY A 68 -1.62 13.50 15.32
CA GLY A 68 -1.78 13.94 13.93
C GLY A 68 -0.82 13.28 12.93
N LYS A 69 -0.03 12.28 13.35
CA LYS A 69 0.91 11.55 12.50
C LYS A 69 0.47 10.10 12.32
N LEU A 70 0.70 9.57 11.12
CA LEU A 70 0.56 8.15 10.84
C LEU A 70 1.87 7.45 11.21
N MET A 71 1.79 6.47 12.09
CA MET A 71 2.92 5.69 12.57
C MET A 71 2.65 4.19 12.44
N PHE A 72 3.72 3.42 12.57
CA PHE A 72 3.72 1.95 12.49
C PHE A 72 4.38 1.35 13.73
N PRO A 73 3.85 1.61 14.95
CA PRO A 73 4.51 1.21 16.19
C PRO A 73 4.23 -0.25 16.55
N LEU A 74 5.08 -0.81 17.41
CA LEU A 74 4.86 -2.10 18.09
C LEU A 74 4.28 -1.92 19.51
N CYS A 75 4.15 -0.67 19.96
CA CYS A 75 3.63 -0.31 21.27
C CYS A 75 2.89 1.02 21.14
N LYS A 76 1.58 0.99 21.44
CA LYS A 76 0.73 2.18 21.48
C LYS A 76 1.32 3.26 22.41
N ALA A 77 1.60 2.92 23.67
CA ALA A 77 2.12 3.86 24.65
C ALA A 77 3.44 4.54 24.20
N CYS A 78 4.40 3.80 23.64
CA CYS A 78 5.62 4.39 23.10
C CYS A 78 5.36 5.35 21.95
N ALA A 79 4.39 5.04 21.08
CA ALA A 79 4.02 5.90 19.98
C ALA A 79 3.39 7.20 20.50
N ASP A 80 2.46 7.07 21.46
CA ASP A 80 1.75 8.21 22.05
C ASP A 80 2.68 9.15 22.83
N THR A 81 3.77 8.64 23.42
CA THR A 81 4.76 9.45 24.15
C THR A 81 6.04 9.73 23.36
N CYS A 82 6.11 9.34 22.08
CA CYS A 82 7.32 9.43 21.25
C CYS A 82 8.57 8.82 21.91
N ASN A 83 8.44 7.72 22.67
CA ASN A 83 9.54 7.09 23.38
C ASN A 83 10.65 6.62 22.42
N GLN A 84 11.88 7.06 22.67
CA GLN A 84 13.08 6.69 21.89
C GLN A 84 13.97 5.66 22.59
N THR A 85 13.58 5.19 23.78
CA THR A 85 14.33 4.23 24.58
C THR A 85 13.70 2.82 24.50
N PRO A 86 14.41 1.75 24.89
CA PRO A 86 13.83 0.40 24.91
C PRO A 86 12.48 0.36 25.66
N CYS A 87 11.48 -0.26 25.03
CA CYS A 87 10.13 -0.32 25.57
C CYS A 87 10.07 -1.23 26.81
N THR A 88 9.45 -0.75 27.89
CA THR A 88 9.21 -1.49 29.14
C THR A 88 7.72 -1.69 29.45
N HIS A 89 6.83 -1.27 28.53
CA HIS A 89 5.38 -1.35 28.70
C HIS A 89 4.88 -2.81 28.66
N SER A 90 3.83 -3.06 29.44
CA SER A 90 3.10 -4.33 29.47
C SER A 90 2.36 -4.62 28.15
N GLU A 91 1.93 -5.87 27.93
CA GLU A 91 1.18 -6.24 26.72
C GLU A 91 -0.09 -5.39 26.54
N ARG A 92 -0.79 -5.07 27.65
CA ARG A 92 -2.00 -4.24 27.63
C ARG A 92 -1.70 -2.80 27.22
N GLU A 93 -0.62 -2.21 27.71
CA GLU A 93 -0.19 -0.85 27.35
C GLU A 93 0.37 -0.77 25.92
N ARG A 94 0.93 -1.88 25.43
CA ARG A 94 1.41 -2.01 24.04
C ARG A 94 0.27 -2.15 23.04
N ALA A 95 -0.87 -2.70 23.47
CA ALA A 95 -2.00 -3.02 22.61
C ALA A 95 -2.46 -1.80 21.80
N ILE A 96 -2.62 -2.01 20.50
CA ILE A 96 -3.13 -1.01 19.58
C ILE A 96 -4.60 -1.30 19.35
N GLN A 97 -5.43 -0.27 19.39
CA GLN A 97 -6.87 -0.32 19.12
C GLN A 97 -7.17 0.61 17.95
N GLY A 98 -8.04 0.15 17.06
CA GLY A 98 -8.38 0.86 15.83
C GLY A 98 -9.23 0.01 14.90
N THR A 99 -9.52 0.56 13.73
CA THR A 99 -10.27 -0.10 12.66
C THR A 99 -9.29 -0.41 11.52
N TRP A 100 -9.33 -1.64 11.03
CA TRP A 100 -8.45 -2.11 9.96
C TRP A 100 -9.22 -3.01 8.99
N CYS A 101 -8.76 -3.04 7.74
CA CYS A 101 -9.25 -4.01 6.77
C CYS A 101 -8.76 -5.42 7.14
N SER A 102 -9.58 -6.45 6.88
CA SER A 102 -9.25 -7.85 7.18
C SER A 102 -7.89 -8.27 6.61
N VAL A 103 -7.55 -7.82 5.41
CA VAL A 103 -6.25 -8.08 4.76
C VAL A 103 -5.05 -7.58 5.56
N GLU A 104 -5.17 -6.46 6.28
CA GLU A 104 -4.10 -5.94 7.13
C GLU A 104 -3.98 -6.75 8.42
N LEU A 105 -5.12 -7.18 8.98
CA LEU A 105 -5.18 -8.00 10.18
C LEU A 105 -4.62 -9.41 9.93
N GLU A 106 -5.03 -10.07 8.84
CA GLU A 106 -4.50 -11.37 8.41
C GLU A 106 -2.98 -11.33 8.33
N LYS A 107 -2.46 -10.26 7.72
CA LYS A 107 -1.02 -10.11 7.57
C LYS A 107 -0.31 -9.78 8.87
N ALA A 108 -0.93 -9.01 9.76
CA ALA A 108 -0.41 -8.77 11.09
C ALA A 108 -0.32 -10.09 11.90
N LEU A 109 -1.34 -10.95 11.82
CA LEU A 109 -1.34 -12.27 12.45
C LEU A 109 -0.18 -13.14 11.95
N GLU A 110 0.07 -13.18 10.64
CA GLU A 110 1.23 -13.88 10.06
C GLU A 110 2.58 -13.36 10.59
N LYS A 111 2.65 -12.08 10.96
CA LYS A 111 3.87 -11.46 11.54
C LYS A 111 3.95 -11.59 13.07
N GLY A 112 3.04 -12.34 13.69
CA GLY A 112 3.08 -12.66 15.11
C GLY A 112 2.26 -11.72 16.00
N TYR A 113 1.43 -10.84 15.43
CA TYR A 113 0.46 -10.08 16.22
C TYR A 113 -0.63 -11.02 16.76
N ARG A 114 -1.26 -10.63 17.87
CA ARG A 114 -2.38 -11.37 18.49
C ARG A 114 -3.58 -10.45 18.61
N ILE A 115 -4.75 -10.94 18.23
CA ILE A 115 -6.02 -10.25 18.48
C ILE A 115 -6.37 -10.45 19.95
N LEU A 116 -6.48 -9.36 20.71
CA LEU A 116 -6.88 -9.38 22.11
C LEU A 116 -8.40 -9.30 22.25
N GLN A 117 -9.02 -8.45 21.44
CA GLN A 117 -10.46 -8.20 21.46
C GLN A 117 -10.93 -7.76 20.08
N MET A 118 -12.17 -8.14 19.73
CA MET A 118 -12.86 -7.74 18.52
C MET A 118 -14.21 -7.16 18.92
N HIS A 119 -14.49 -5.93 18.53
CA HIS A 119 -15.70 -5.22 18.93
C HIS A 119 -16.81 -5.35 17.89
N GLU A 120 -16.48 -5.15 16.61
CA GLU A 120 -17.43 -5.19 15.50
C GLU A 120 -16.71 -5.61 14.20
N VAL A 121 -17.43 -6.28 13.30
CA VAL A 121 -16.92 -6.72 12.00
C VAL A 121 -17.97 -6.44 10.92
N TRP A 122 -17.59 -5.71 9.88
CA TRP A 122 -18.38 -5.58 8.67
C TRP A 122 -17.91 -6.61 7.65
N HIS A 123 -18.73 -7.63 7.42
CA HIS A 123 -18.41 -8.72 6.50
C HIS A 123 -19.10 -8.51 5.15
N PHE A 124 -18.31 -8.50 4.09
CA PHE A 124 -18.78 -8.45 2.70
C PHE A 124 -18.65 -9.87 2.11
N PRO A 125 -19.77 -10.58 1.87
CA PRO A 125 -19.73 -11.98 1.44
C PRO A 125 -19.23 -12.14 0.00
N GLU A 126 -19.36 -11.09 -0.80
CA GLU A 126 -18.95 -11.08 -2.20
C GLU A 126 -17.66 -10.27 -2.35
N THR A 127 -16.72 -10.82 -3.12
CA THR A 127 -15.45 -10.17 -3.46
C THR A 127 -15.14 -10.39 -4.93
N SER A 128 -14.49 -9.41 -5.57
CA SER A 128 -14.01 -9.52 -6.95
C SER A 128 -12.55 -9.08 -7.04
N ASP A 129 -11.77 -9.84 -7.79
CA ASP A 129 -10.39 -9.53 -8.19
C ASP A 129 -10.30 -9.04 -9.66
N THR A 130 -11.44 -8.91 -10.34
CA THR A 130 -11.53 -8.54 -11.77
C THR A 130 -12.15 -7.17 -12.01
N LEU A 131 -12.87 -6.61 -11.03
CA LEU A 131 -13.67 -5.38 -11.18
C LEU A 131 -12.90 -4.21 -11.83
N PHE A 132 -11.62 -4.06 -11.50
CA PHE A 132 -10.78 -2.96 -12.02
C PHE A 132 -9.71 -3.42 -13.02
N LYS A 133 -9.63 -4.71 -13.30
CA LYS A 133 -8.56 -5.30 -14.10
C LYS A 133 -8.54 -4.70 -15.51
N ASP A 134 -9.67 -4.70 -16.20
CA ASP A 134 -9.77 -4.20 -17.57
C ASP A 134 -9.48 -2.69 -17.67
N TYR A 135 -9.92 -1.91 -16.67
CA TYR A 135 -9.63 -0.49 -16.58
C TYR A 135 -8.12 -0.25 -16.41
N VAL A 136 -7.50 -0.94 -15.43
CA VAL A 136 -6.06 -0.83 -15.17
C VAL A 136 -5.27 -1.28 -16.38
N ASP A 137 -5.61 -2.42 -16.99
CA ASP A 137 -4.93 -2.97 -18.16
C ASP A 137 -5.00 -2.02 -19.36
N THR A 138 -6.18 -1.40 -19.59
CA THR A 138 -6.37 -0.41 -20.66
C THR A 138 -5.43 0.79 -20.49
N PHE A 139 -5.45 1.45 -19.33
CA PHE A 139 -4.63 2.64 -19.14
C PHE A 139 -3.14 2.33 -18.92
N LEU A 140 -2.81 1.15 -18.40
CA LEU A 140 -1.44 0.68 -18.27
C LEU A 140 -0.83 0.39 -19.64
N LYS A 141 -1.60 -0.22 -20.56
CA LYS A 141 -1.24 -0.39 -21.97
C LYS A 141 -0.93 0.95 -22.64
N ILE A 142 -1.88 1.89 -22.61
CA ILE A 142 -1.70 3.22 -23.25
C ILE A 142 -0.49 3.95 -22.65
N LYS A 143 -0.32 3.90 -21.33
CA LYS A 143 0.83 4.49 -20.63
C LYS A 143 2.15 3.89 -21.11
N GLN A 144 2.20 2.57 -21.29
CA GLN A 144 3.41 1.88 -21.70
C GLN A 144 3.74 2.14 -23.16
N GLU A 145 2.75 2.06 -24.06
CA GLU A 145 2.91 2.38 -25.49
C GLU A 145 3.40 3.83 -25.67
N SER A 146 2.79 4.78 -24.94
CA SER A 146 3.16 6.20 -24.98
C SER A 146 4.53 6.51 -24.36
N SER A 147 5.17 5.55 -23.68
CA SER A 147 6.51 5.76 -23.11
C SER A 147 7.61 5.59 -24.16
N GLY A 148 7.31 4.90 -25.27
CA GLY A 148 8.29 4.43 -26.24
C GLY A 148 9.08 3.22 -25.72
N TYR A 149 9.94 2.67 -26.59
CA TYR A 149 10.80 1.56 -26.23
C TYR A 149 11.90 2.00 -25.24
N PRO A 150 12.35 1.09 -24.36
CA PRO A 150 13.55 1.29 -23.56
C PRO A 150 14.77 1.64 -24.43
N LYS A 151 15.70 2.45 -23.90
CA LYS A 151 16.90 2.89 -24.64
C LYS A 151 17.80 1.73 -25.11
N ASN A 152 17.72 0.58 -24.44
CA ASN A 152 18.45 -0.64 -24.75
C ASN A 152 17.77 -1.52 -25.81
N CYS A 153 16.56 -1.16 -26.27
CA CYS A 153 15.84 -1.88 -27.33
C CYS A 153 16.03 -1.17 -28.68
N THR A 154 17.15 -1.42 -29.34
CA THR A 154 17.49 -0.81 -30.64
C THR A 154 17.21 -1.72 -31.82
N THR A 155 17.25 -3.04 -31.61
CA THR A 155 16.99 -4.06 -32.64
C THR A 155 15.53 -4.52 -32.63
N GLU A 156 15.05 -5.08 -33.75
CA GLU A 156 13.68 -5.59 -33.84
C GLU A 156 13.46 -6.80 -32.94
N GLU A 157 14.49 -7.62 -32.72
CA GLU A 157 14.47 -8.75 -31.79
C GLU A 157 14.27 -8.26 -30.35
N GLN A 158 14.97 -7.21 -29.94
CA GLN A 158 14.81 -6.62 -28.60
C GLN A 158 13.45 -5.96 -28.41
N LYS A 159 12.89 -5.34 -29.46
CA LYS A 159 11.54 -4.78 -29.41
C LYS A 159 10.49 -5.87 -29.28
N GLN A 160 10.64 -6.97 -30.01
CA GLN A 160 9.73 -8.12 -29.90
C GLN A 160 9.84 -8.76 -28.51
N GLN A 161 11.06 -9.00 -28.03
CA GLN A 161 11.30 -9.52 -26.69
C GLN A 161 10.65 -8.64 -25.62
N TYR A 162 10.74 -7.32 -25.73
CA TYR A 162 10.11 -6.39 -24.80
C TYR A 162 8.58 -6.53 -24.77
N VAL A 163 7.93 -6.71 -25.93
CA VAL A 163 6.47 -6.92 -26.00
C VAL A 163 6.08 -8.28 -25.41
N ASP A 164 6.86 -9.33 -25.71
CA ASP A 164 6.61 -10.68 -25.20
C ASP A 164 6.80 -10.76 -23.68
N GLU A 165 7.84 -10.10 -23.15
CA GLU A 165 8.07 -9.97 -21.71
C GLU A 165 6.93 -9.22 -21.03
N TYR A 166 6.44 -8.13 -21.64
CA TYR A 166 5.33 -7.37 -21.08
C TYR A 166 4.03 -8.19 -21.05
N LEU A 167 3.77 -8.98 -22.09
CA LEU A 167 2.64 -9.93 -22.10
C LEU A 167 2.83 -11.01 -21.03
N ALA A 168 4.02 -11.59 -20.90
CA ALA A 168 4.28 -12.67 -19.95
C ALA A 168 4.18 -12.21 -18.49
N VAL A 169 4.67 -11.00 -18.18
CA VAL A 169 4.71 -10.46 -16.82
C VAL A 169 3.40 -9.76 -16.45
N GLU A 170 2.88 -8.91 -17.32
CA GLU A 170 1.70 -8.08 -17.04
C GLU A 170 0.41 -8.67 -17.61
N GLY A 171 0.47 -9.64 -18.52
CA GLY A 171 -0.73 -10.15 -19.21
C GLY A 171 -1.32 -9.18 -20.23
N ILE A 172 -0.58 -8.13 -20.60
CA ILE A 172 -1.06 -7.05 -21.49
C ILE A 172 -0.33 -7.15 -22.83
N GLN A 173 -1.10 -7.34 -23.91
CA GLN A 173 -0.56 -7.27 -25.26
C GLN A 173 -0.35 -5.81 -25.70
N LEU A 174 0.91 -5.41 -25.88
CA LEU A 174 1.25 -4.11 -26.48
C LEU A 174 1.14 -4.17 -28.01
N ASP A 175 0.76 -3.03 -28.60
CA ASP A 175 0.72 -2.80 -30.04
C ASP A 175 2.00 -2.11 -30.52
N ARG A 176 2.85 -2.85 -31.24
CA ARG A 176 4.19 -2.41 -31.67
C ARG A 176 4.16 -1.11 -32.48
N GLU A 177 3.10 -0.90 -33.26
CA GLU A 177 2.94 0.29 -34.12
C GLU A 177 2.57 1.54 -33.32
N LYS A 178 2.00 1.36 -32.11
CA LYS A 178 1.62 2.45 -31.20
C LYS A 178 2.68 2.76 -30.16
N ILE A 179 3.76 1.99 -30.09
CA ILE A 179 4.87 2.26 -29.16
C ILE A 179 5.69 3.43 -29.70
N GLU A 180 5.33 4.63 -29.25
CA GLU A 180 5.99 5.89 -29.60
C GLU A 180 6.06 6.78 -28.36
N HIS A 181 7.14 7.54 -28.22
CA HIS A 181 7.27 8.48 -27.12
C HIS A 181 6.27 9.64 -27.26
N ASN A 182 5.20 9.60 -26.46
CA ASN A 182 4.17 10.63 -26.40
C ASN A 182 4.00 11.12 -24.94
N PRO A 183 4.64 12.24 -24.56
CA PRO A 183 4.61 12.71 -23.18
C PRO A 183 3.21 13.13 -22.71
N GLY A 184 2.37 13.66 -23.61
CA GLY A 184 1.01 14.11 -23.28
C GLY A 184 0.09 12.93 -22.97
N MET A 185 0.06 11.94 -23.86
CA MET A 185 -0.74 10.74 -23.67
C MET A 185 -0.26 9.95 -22.44
N ARG A 186 1.07 9.84 -22.26
CA ARG A 186 1.64 9.22 -21.06
C ARG A 186 1.18 9.91 -19.77
N ALA A 187 1.15 11.24 -19.74
CA ALA A 187 0.70 12.00 -18.59
C ALA A 187 -0.79 11.76 -18.32
N LEU A 188 -1.63 11.77 -19.36
CA LEU A 188 -3.06 11.50 -19.27
C LEU A 188 -3.34 10.08 -18.73
N SER A 189 -2.72 9.05 -19.30
CA SER A 189 -2.92 7.67 -18.85
C SER A 189 -2.44 7.45 -17.42
N LYS A 190 -1.33 8.09 -17.04
CA LYS A 190 -0.86 8.09 -15.64
C LYS A 190 -1.86 8.77 -14.71
N LEU A 191 -2.47 9.87 -15.15
CA LEU A 191 -3.50 10.56 -14.38
C LEU A 191 -4.72 9.67 -14.18
N MET A 192 -5.24 9.04 -15.24
CA MET A 192 -6.40 8.15 -15.16
C MET A 192 -6.15 6.99 -14.19
N LEU A 193 -4.98 6.33 -14.27
CA LEU A 193 -4.58 5.27 -13.36
C LEU A 193 -4.58 5.70 -11.88
N ASN A 194 -4.15 6.92 -11.57
CA ASN A 194 -4.02 7.40 -10.19
C ASN A 194 -5.32 8.03 -9.66
N SER A 195 -6.02 8.78 -10.51
CA SER A 195 -7.27 9.47 -10.14
C SER A 195 -8.40 8.49 -9.88
N PHE A 196 -8.41 7.34 -10.56
CA PHE A 196 -9.41 6.30 -10.33
C PHE A 196 -9.49 5.87 -8.87
N TRP A 197 -8.33 5.65 -8.23
CA TRP A 197 -8.27 5.30 -6.82
C TRP A 197 -8.87 6.37 -5.90
N GLY A 198 -8.59 7.65 -6.18
CA GLY A 198 -9.05 8.78 -5.35
C GLY A 198 -10.56 9.04 -5.38
N MET A 199 -11.32 8.38 -6.26
CA MET A 199 -12.79 8.56 -6.32
C MET A 199 -13.55 7.66 -5.33
N TYR A 200 -12.94 6.57 -4.87
CA TYR A 200 -13.59 5.59 -4.00
C TYR A 200 -13.31 5.80 -2.51
N PHE A 201 -12.49 6.79 -2.14
CA PHE A 201 -12.06 7.09 -0.76
C PHE A 201 -12.27 8.57 -0.41
#